data_AF-A0A3D9BLB0-F1
#
_entry.id   AF-A0A3D9BLB0-F1
#
_cell.length_a   1.000
_cell.length_b   1.000
_cell.length_c   1.000
_cell.angle_alpha   90.00
_cell.angle_beta   90.00
_cell.angle_gamma   90.00
#
_symmetry.space_group_name_H-M   'P 1'
#
loop_
_entity.id
_entity.type
_entity.pdbx_description
1 polymer ?
#
loop_
_entity_poly.entity_id
_entity_poly.type
_entity_poly.pdbx_seq_one_letter_code
_entity_poly.pdbx_strand_id
1 'polypeptide(L)' 'MSDDQTITIDGKTYKLADLSEQARAQLANIRFCDERIQQLRNELAVSDTARMGYSRALKRELDKVKA' A
#
# COMPACT_ATOMS: atom_id res chain seq x y z
N MET A 1 -25.91 -4.47 19.17
CA MET A 1 -25.38 -3.12 19.39
C MET A 1 -24.28 -2.87 18.35
N SER A 2 -24.65 -2.52 17.10
CA SER A 2 -23.65 -2.32 16.02
C SER A 2 -23.98 -1.15 15.07
N ASP A 3 -25.00 -0.34 15.36
CA ASP A 3 -25.56 0.63 14.39
C ASP A 3 -24.88 2.01 14.34
N ASP A 4 -23.75 2.20 15.03
CA ASP A 4 -23.03 3.50 15.05
C ASP A 4 -21.63 3.47 14.43
N GLN A 5 -21.30 2.43 13.66
CA GLN A 5 -20.08 2.50 12.84
C GLN A 5 -20.26 3.59 11.78
N THR A 6 -19.40 4.60 11.82
CA THR A 6 -19.37 5.68 10.85
C THR A 6 -18.09 5.60 10.02
N ILE A 7 -18.16 6.06 8.78
CA ILE A 7 -17.00 6.18 7.90
C ILE A 7 -16.99 7.56 7.30
N THR A 8 -15.79 8.09 7.09
CA THR A 8 -15.62 9.35 6.39
C THR A 8 -15.18 9.07 4.95
N ILE A 9 -15.99 9.52 3.99
CA ILE A 9 -15.69 9.50 2.55
C ILE A 9 -15.69 10.95 2.09
N ASP A 10 -14.62 11.40 1.43
CA ASP A 10 -14.49 12.77 0.92
C ASP A 10 -14.80 13.88 1.96
N GLY A 11 -14.38 13.64 3.21
CA GLY A 11 -14.58 14.59 4.32
C GLY A 11 -16.01 14.62 4.88
N LYS A 12 -16.92 13.78 4.38
CA LYS A 12 -18.28 13.62 4.92
C LYS A 12 -18.40 12.32 5.68
N THR A 13 -19.00 12.40 6.87
CA THR A 13 -19.24 11.24 7.72
C THR A 13 -20.59 10.61 7.39
N TYR A 14 -20.58 9.31 7.12
CA TYR A 14 -21.75 8.49 6.82
C TYR A 14 -21.87 7.39 7.86
N LYS A 15 -23.08 7.08 8.32
CA LYS A 15 -23.30 5.84 9.07
C LYS A 15 -23.22 4.68 8.11
N LEU A 16 -22.53 3.62 8.52
CA LEU A 16 -22.44 2.39 7.74
C LEU A 16 -23.84 1.85 7.45
N ALA A 17 -24.71 1.89 8.46
CA ALA A 17 -26.13 1.50 8.41
C ALA A 17 -26.88 2.11 7.22
N ASP A 18 -26.62 3.39 6.93
CA ASP A 18 -27.33 4.19 5.93
C ASP A 18 -26.82 3.94 4.49
N LEU A 19 -25.71 3.21 4.33
CA LEU A 19 -25.15 2.89 3.01
C LEU A 19 -25.97 1.79 2.34
N SER A 20 -26.25 1.99 1.04
CA SER A 20 -26.81 0.95 0.18
C SER A 20 -25.88 -0.27 0.11
N GLU A 21 -26.43 -1.43 -0.22
CA GLU A 21 -25.65 -2.66 -0.39
C GLU A 21 -24.54 -2.50 -1.43
N GLN A 22 -24.85 -1.84 -2.55
CA GLN A 22 -23.85 -1.52 -3.58
C GLN A 22 -22.74 -0.60 -3.06
N ALA A 23 -23.08 0.43 -2.28
CA ALA A 23 -22.08 1.32 -1.70
C ALA A 23 -21.14 0.58 -0.73
N ARG A 24 -21.68 -0.34 0.08
CA ARG A 24 -20.89 -1.20 0.97
C ARG A 24 -19.97 -2.14 0.18
N ALA A 25 -20.46 -2.71 -0.93
CA ALA A 25 -19.66 -3.57 -1.79
C ALA A 25 -18.49 -2.80 -2.41
N GLN A 26 -18.72 -1.57 -2.90
CA GLN A 26 -17.64 -0.74 -3.43
C GLN A 26 -16.64 -0.33 -2.35
N LEU A 27 -17.11 -0.01 -1.14
CA LEU A 27 -16.22 0.26 0.00
C LEU A 27 -15.31 -0.93 0.31
N ALA A 28 -15.85 -2.15 0.29
CA ALA A 28 -15.06 -3.36 0.52
C ALA A 28 -13.99 -3.54 -0.58
N ASN A 29 -14.36 -3.33 -1.85
CA ASN A 29 -13.42 -3.40 -2.98
C ASN A 29 -12.30 -2.36 -2.86
N ILE A 30 -12.63 -1.13 -2.47
CA ILE A 30 -11.64 -0.06 -2.26
C ILE A 30 -10.65 -0.45 -1.15
N ARG A 31 -11.14 -0.94 -0.01
CA ARG A 31 -10.28 -1.39 1.10
C ARG A 31 -9.34 -2.51 0.67
N PHE A 32 -9.85 -3.48 -0.10
CA PHE A 32 -9.02 -4.53 -0.66
C PHE A 32 -7.91 -3.99 -1.58
N CYS A 33 -8.24 -3.03 -2.45
CA CYS A 33 -7.26 -2.36 -3.30
C CYS A 33 -6.21 -1.59 -2.47
N ASP A 34 -6.63 -0.90 -1.42
CA ASP A 34 -5.73 -0.16 -0.53
C ASP A 34 -4.73 -1.08 0.18
N GLU A 35 -5.20 -2.21 0.70
CA GLU A 35 -4.35 -3.25 1.30
C GLU A 35 -3.32 -3.77 0.28
N ARG A 36 -3.77 -4.06 -0.94
CA ARG A 36 -2.89 -4.52 -2.03
C ARG A 36 -1.83 -3.47 -2.40
N ILE A 37 -2.21 -2.19 -2.46
CA ILE A 37 -1.29 -1.08 -2.72
C ILE A 37 -0.24 -0.99 -1.62
N GLN A 38 -0.63 -1.11 -0.34
CA GLN A 38 0.32 -1.09 0.77
C GLN A 38 1.30 -2.25 0.72
N GLN A 39 0.82 -3.46 0.39
CA GLN A 39 1.69 -4.61 0.20
C GLN A 39 2.72 -4.37 -0.92
N LEU A 40 2.29 -3.87 -2.08
CA LEU A 40 3.19 -3.57 -3.20
C LEU A 40 4.24 -2.51 -2.84
N ARG A 41 3.87 -1.50 -2.05
CA ARG A 41 4.82 -0.49 -1.54
C ARG A 41 5.90 -1.11 -0.65
N ASN A 42 5.52 -2.06 0.20
CA ASN A 42 6.46 -2.79 1.04
C ASN A 42 7.42 -3.64 0.20
N GLU A 43 6.90 -4.39 -0.77
CA GLU A 43 7.71 -5.19 -1.70
C GLU A 43 8.67 -4.32 -2.52
N LEU A 44 8.21 -3.15 -2.95
CA LEU A 44 9.05 -2.16 -3.65
C LEU A 44 10.18 -1.65 -2.76
N ALA A 45 9.91 -1.32 -1.49
CA ALA A 45 10.92 -0.84 -0.55
C ALA A 45 12.02 -1.89 -0.28
N VAL A 46 11.62 -3.17 -0.13
CA VAL A 46 12.57 -4.30 0.00
C VAL A 46 13.43 -4.42 -1.26
N SER A 47 12.79 -4.38 -2.43
CA SER A 47 13.47 -4.50 -3.72
C SER A 47 14.47 -3.36 -3.95
N ASP A 48 14.11 -2.14 -3.59
CA ASP A 48 15.00 -0.97 -3.73
C ASP A 48 16.21 -1.06 -2.80
N THR A 49 16.00 -1.53 -1.57
CA THR A 49 17.09 -1.79 -0.63
C THR A 49 18.09 -2.81 -1.17
N ALA A 50 17.59 -3.93 -1.71
CA ALA A 50 18.43 -4.94 -2.35
C ALA A 50 19.19 -4.37 -3.55
N ARG A 51 18.51 -3.61 -4.42
CA ARG A 51 19.10 -2.93 -5.57
C ARG A 51 20.26 -2.03 -5.16
N MET A 52 20.07 -1.19 -4.14
CA MET A 52 21.14 -0.33 -3.60
C MET A 52 22.34 -1.15 -3.11
N GLY A 53 22.09 -2.26 -2.41
CA GLY A 53 23.12 -3.20 -1.97
C GLY A 53 23.94 -3.76 -3.14
N TYR A 54 23.25 -4.26 -4.17
CA TYR A 54 23.90 -4.80 -5.38
C TYR A 54 24.66 -3.75 -6.16
N SER A 55 24.13 -2.53 -6.32
CA SER A 55 24.84 -1.43 -6.97
C SER A 55 26.15 -1.08 -6.25
N ARG A 56 26.14 -1.06 -4.91
CA ARG A 56 27.36 -0.83 -4.10
C ARG A 56 28.36 -1.98 -4.26
N ALA A 57 27.89 -3.22 -4.29
CA ALA A 57 28.75 -4.38 -4.50
C ALA A 57 29.41 -4.35 -5.88
N LEU A 58 28.63 -4.07 -6.93
CA LEU A 58 29.14 -3.93 -8.28
C LEU A 58 30.22 -2.85 -8.37
N LYS A 59 29.99 -1.68 -7.76
CA LYS A 59 30.97 -0.59 -7.74
C LYS A 59 32.32 -1.05 -7.15
N ARG A 60 32.28 -1.78 -6.03
CA ARG A 60 33.52 -2.32 -5.41
C ARG A 60 34.26 -3.27 -6.33
N GLU A 61 33.57 -4.13 -7.07
CA GLU A 61 34.22 -5.03 -8.03
C GLU A 61 34.83 -4.27 -9.20
N LEU A 62 34.15 -3.23 -9.71
CA LEU A 62 34.67 -2.39 -10.79
C LEU A 62 35.92 -1.58 -10.37
N ASP A 63 35.96 -1.12 -9.12
CA ASP A 63 37.13 -0.39 -8.59
C ASP A 63 38.37 -1.30 -8.53
N LYS A 64 38.22 -2.61 -8.29
CA LYS A 64 39.34 -3.59 -8.33
C LYS A 64 39.90 -3.81 -9.74
N VAL A 65 39.08 -3.66 -10.78
CA VAL A 65 39.51 -3.86 -12.17
C VAL A 65 40.30 -2.64 -12.70
N LYS A 66 40.08 -1.46 -12.12
CA LYS A 66 40.78 -0.22 -12.51
C LYS A 66 42.08 0.05 -11.73
N ALA A 67 42.39 -0.77 -10.73
CA ALA A 67 43.61 -0.68 -9.91
C ALA A 67 44.74 -1.55 -10.47
#